data_AF-A0A0P9F9L6-F1
#
_entry.id   AF-A0A0P9F9L6-F1
#
_cell.length_a   1.000
_cell.length_b   1.000
_cell.length_c   1.000
_cell.angle_alpha   90.00
_cell.angle_beta   90.00
_cell.angle_gamma   90.00
#
_symmetry.space_group_name_H-M   'P 1'
#
loop_
_entity.id
_entity.type
_entity.pdbx_description
1 polymer ?
#
loop_
_entity_poly.entity_id
_entity_poly.type
_entity_poly.pdbx_seq_one_letter_code
_entity_poly.pdbx_strand_id
1 'polypeptide(L)'
;MLRVLAPGGSLLFVTPVGRPRVIFNAHRIYAYAQIVRAFAGLALREFALVPDHARDGGLIVPATQAQADAQEYGCGCFWFVKE
;
A
#
# COMPACT_ATOMS: atom_id res chain seq x y z
N MET A 1 10.12 0.41 11.47
CA MET A 1 10.31 1.60 10.60
C MET A 1 9.90 2.89 11.31
N LEU A 2 8.72 2.98 11.92
CA LEU A 2 8.21 4.21 12.57
C LEU A 2 9.17 4.88 13.57
N ARG A 3 9.94 4.09 14.33
CA ARG A 3 10.86 4.60 15.38
C ARG A 3 11.98 5.49 14.83
N VAL A 4 12.44 5.25 13.60
CA VAL A 4 13.65 5.92 13.05
C VAL A 4 13.33 7.11 12.15
N LEU A 5 12.06 7.36 11.83
CA LEU A 5 11.66 8.56 11.10
C LEU A 5 11.78 9.79 12.01
N ALA A 6 12.39 10.86 11.50
CA ALA A 6 12.32 12.18 12.11
C ALA A 6 10.91 12.78 11.94
N PRO A 7 10.47 13.73 12.80
CA PRO A 7 9.29 14.55 12.52
C PRO A 7 9.38 15.21 11.15
N GLY A 8 8.28 15.23 10.40
CA GLY A 8 8.20 15.64 9.00
C GLY A 8 8.78 14.63 7.98
N GLY A 9 9.34 13.51 8.43
CA GLY A 9 9.98 12.51 7.56
C GLY A 9 8.98 11.67 6.75
N SER A 10 9.36 11.30 5.53
CA SER A 10 8.56 10.44 4.63
C SER A 10 8.94 8.97 4.77
N LEU A 11 7.92 8.10 4.76
CA LEU A 11 8.06 6.66 4.55
C LEU A 11 7.32 6.28 3.25
N LEU A 12 8.08 5.85 2.25
CA LEU A 12 7.53 5.23 1.05
C LEU A 12 7.51 3.72 1.27
N PHE A 13 6.33 3.11 1.20
CA PHE A 13 6.13 1.70 1.43
C PHE A 13 5.39 1.07 0.26
N VAL A 14 5.98 0.04 -0.34
CA VAL A 14 5.44 -0.64 -1.52
C VAL A 14 5.28 -2.12 -1.22
N THR A 15 4.09 -2.67 -1.47
CA THR A 15 3.78 -4.07 -1.13
C THR A 15 2.64 -4.63 -1.98
N PRO A 16 2.54 -5.96 -2.16
CA PRO A 16 1.37 -6.56 -2.76
C PRO A 16 0.09 -6.27 -1.95
N VAL A 17 -0.94 -5.77 -2.62
CA VAL A 17 -2.26 -5.48 -2.05
C VAL A 17 -3.38 -6.18 -2.82
N GLY A 18 -4.46 -6.48 -2.13
CA GLY A 18 -5.60 -7.20 -2.70
C GLY A 18 -6.23 -8.13 -1.68
N ARG A 19 -6.84 -9.22 -2.16
CA ARG A 19 -7.39 -10.28 -1.31
C ARG A 19 -6.31 -10.88 -0.40
N PRO A 20 -6.40 -10.72 0.94
CA PRO A 20 -5.32 -11.10 1.83
C PRO A 20 -5.01 -12.59 1.77
N ARG A 21 -3.76 -12.94 1.48
CA ARG A 21 -3.28 -14.33 1.51
C ARG A 21 -1.79 -14.41 1.74
N VAL A 22 -1.37 -15.54 2.31
CA VAL A 22 0.04 -15.91 2.41
C VAL A 22 0.37 -16.82 1.24
N ILE A 23 1.35 -16.44 0.44
CA ILE A 23 1.86 -17.25 -0.67
C ILE A 23 3.13 -17.97 -0.20
N PHE A 24 3.19 -19.27 -0.49
CA PHE A 24 4.37 -20.09 -0.23
C PHE A 24 5.62 -19.42 -0.83
N ASN A 25 6.70 -19.32 -0.05
CA ASN A 25 7.96 -18.65 -0.42
C ASN A 25 7.98 -17.11 -0.54
N ALA A 26 7.12 -16.37 0.18
CA ALA A 26 7.40 -15.07 0.83
C ALA A 26 6.36 -13.96 0.61
N HIS A 27 5.60 -14.00 -0.48
CA HIS A 27 4.67 -12.91 -0.75
C HIS A 27 3.46 -12.98 0.19
N ARG A 28 3.31 -11.96 1.03
CA ARG A 28 2.04 -11.70 1.72
C ARG A 28 1.31 -10.62 0.93
N ILE A 29 0.07 -10.90 0.60
CA ILE A 29 -0.85 -9.90 0.05
C ILE A 29 -1.61 -9.33 1.22
N TYR A 30 -1.61 -8.01 1.33
CA TYR A 30 -2.31 -7.29 2.40
C TYR A 30 -3.55 -6.61 1.84
N ALA A 31 -4.63 -6.57 2.62
CA ALA A 31 -5.70 -5.61 2.34
C ALA A 31 -5.15 -4.20 2.59
N TYR A 32 -5.68 -3.22 1.87
CA TYR A 32 -5.32 -1.80 2.06
C TYR A 32 -5.40 -1.39 3.54
N ALA A 33 -6.49 -1.79 4.21
CA ALA A 33 -6.73 -1.49 5.61
C ALA A 33 -5.67 -2.10 6.56
N GLN A 34 -5.08 -3.25 6.22
CA GLN A 34 -4.01 -3.84 7.03
C GLN A 34 -2.75 -2.99 7.02
N ILE A 35 -2.39 -2.41 5.86
CA ILE A 35 -1.23 -1.53 5.73
C ILE A 35 -1.47 -0.21 6.46
N VAL A 36 -2.61 0.44 6.22
CA VAL A 36 -2.96 1.70 6.92
C VAL A 36 -2.96 1.49 8.44
N ARG A 37 -3.49 0.37 8.94
CA ARG A 37 -3.46 0.04 10.36
C ARG A 37 -2.04 -0.23 10.89
N ALA A 38 -1.20 -0.91 10.12
CA ALA A 38 0.19 -1.18 10.50
C ALA A 38 1.03 0.10 10.65
N PHE A 39 0.65 1.17 9.94
CA PHE A 39 1.30 2.48 9.98
C PHE A 39 0.44 3.57 10.63
N ALA A 40 -0.53 3.22 11.49
CA ALA A 40 -1.47 4.17 12.10
C ALA A 40 -0.84 5.32 12.91
N GLY A 41 0.45 5.26 13.23
CA GLY A 41 1.22 6.36 13.84
C GLY A 41 1.80 7.36 12.83
N LEU A 42 1.46 7.25 11.54
CA LEU A 42 1.87 8.13 10.46
C LEU A 42 0.64 8.59 9.67
N ALA A 43 0.70 9.78 9.08
CA ALA A 43 -0.34 10.28 8.18
C ALA A 43 -0.13 9.74 6.76
N LEU A 44 -1.15 9.12 6.17
CA LEU A 44 -1.12 8.76 4.75
C LEU A 44 -1.31 10.02 3.90
N ARG A 45 -0.28 10.42 3.14
CA ARG A 45 -0.33 11.58 2.25
C ARG A 45 -0.87 11.26 0.88
N GLU A 46 -0.43 10.15 0.30
CA GLU A 46 -0.88 9.72 -1.02
C GLU A 46 -0.87 8.19 -1.09
N PHE A 47 -1.84 7.65 -1.84
CA PHE A 47 -1.89 6.25 -2.19
C PHE A 47 -1.97 6.10 -3.71
N ALA A 48 -1.13 5.23 -4.24
CA ALA A 48 -1.11 4.86 -5.64
C ALA A 48 -1.21 3.34 -5.79
N LEU A 49 -1.73 2.89 -6.92
CA LEU A 49 -1.93 1.47 -7.21
C LEU A 49 -1.41 1.14 -8.60
N VAL A 50 -0.61 0.08 -8.70
CA VAL A 50 -0.39 -0.62 -9.97
C VAL A 50 -1.35 -1.82 -10.00
N PRO A 51 -2.30 -1.88 -10.95
CA PRO A 51 -3.29 -2.95 -10.99
C PRO A 51 -2.68 -4.28 -11.44
N ASP A 52 -3.41 -5.38 -11.20
CA ASP A 52 -3.03 -6.75 -11.57
C ASP A 52 -2.75 -6.94 -13.06
N HIS A 53 -3.49 -6.21 -13.91
CA HIS A 53 -3.43 -6.40 -15.34
C HIS A 53 -3.16 -5.08 -16.06
N ALA A 54 -2.24 -5.12 -17.02
CA ALA A 54 -1.91 -3.95 -17.84
C ALA A 54 -3.11 -3.38 -18.62
N ARG A 55 -4.14 -4.19 -18.89
CA ARG A 55 -5.39 -3.73 -19.53
C ARG A 55 -6.20 -2.78 -18.64
N ASP A 56 -6.01 -2.85 -17.33
CA ASP A 56 -6.70 -2.00 -16.34
C ASP A 56 -5.97 -0.66 -16.14
N GLY A 57 -4.92 -0.41 -16.92
CA GLY A 57 -4.12 0.81 -16.91
C GLY A 57 -2.72 0.63 -16.34
N GLY A 58 -2.00 1.75 -16.26
CA GLY A 58 -0.70 1.84 -15.59
C GLY A 58 -0.83 2.21 -14.11
N LEU A 59 0.09 3.02 -13.61
CA LEU A 59 0.02 3.55 -12.25
C LEU A 59 -1.22 4.46 -12.07
N ILE A 60 -2.06 4.14 -11.09
CA ILE A 60 -3.24 4.93 -10.71
C ILE A 60 -2.86 5.85 -9.56
N VAL A 61 -2.98 7.17 -9.77
CA VAL A 61 -2.71 8.21 -8.75
C VAL A 61 -3.78 9.33 -8.84
N PRO A 62 -4.54 9.64 -7.78
CA PRO A 62 -4.65 8.87 -6.53
C PRO A 62 -5.48 7.60 -6.73
N ALA A 63 -5.09 6.52 -6.06
CA ALA A 63 -5.88 5.30 -5.97
C ALA A 63 -6.79 5.30 -4.74
N THR A 64 -7.82 4.47 -4.76
CA THR A 64 -8.79 4.29 -3.67
C THR A 64 -8.62 2.95 -2.99
N GLN A 65 -9.09 2.84 -1.75
CA GLN A 65 -9.19 1.56 -1.05
C GLN A 65 -9.97 0.53 -1.88
N ALA A 66 -11.11 0.92 -2.45
CA ALA A 66 -11.94 0.00 -3.23
C ALA A 66 -11.20 -0.57 -4.45
N GLN A 67 -10.38 0.23 -5.12
CA GLN A 67 -9.54 -0.25 -6.23
C GLN A 67 -8.50 -1.27 -5.76
N ALA A 68 -7.86 -1.03 -4.61
CA ALA A 68 -6.88 -1.94 -4.03
C ALA A 68 -7.51 -3.25 -3.55
N ASP A 69 -8.64 -3.16 -2.85
CA ASP A 69 -9.35 -4.32 -2.29
C ASP A 69 -9.99 -5.19 -3.40
N ALA A 70 -10.20 -4.64 -4.59
CA ALA A 70 -10.63 -5.37 -5.78
C ALA A 70 -9.52 -6.21 -6.44
N GLN A 71 -8.24 -5.99 -6.08
CA GLN A 71 -7.11 -6.71 -6.66
C GLN A 71 -6.95 -8.12 -6.08
N GLU A 72 -6.34 -9.00 -6.86
CA GLU A 72 -5.83 -10.30 -6.44
C GLU A 72 -4.37 -10.24 -6.02
N TYR A 73 -3.55 -9.41 -6.66
CA TYR A 73 -2.10 -9.29 -6.48
C TYR A 73 -1.60 -7.89 -6.95
N GLY A 74 -2.41 -6.85 -6.83
CA GLY A 74 -1.99 -5.50 -7.20
C GLY A 74 -0.79 -5.02 -6.37
N CYS A 75 -0.16 -3.93 -6.79
CA CYS A 75 0.95 -3.34 -6.04
C CYS A 75 0.52 -2.00 -5.44
N GLY A 76 0.41 -1.95 -4.12
CA GLY A 76 0.06 -0.74 -3.39
C GLY A 76 1.30 0.07 -3.06
N CYS A 77 1.28 1.34 -3.43
CA CYS A 77 2.35 2.31 -3.19
C CYS A 77 1.83 3.36 -2.21
N PHE A 78 2.36 3.36 -0.98
CA PHE A 78 1.91 4.22 0.10
C PHE A 78 2.98 5.26 0.43
N TRP A 79 2.58 6.53 0.50
CA TRP A 79 3.40 7.60 1.04
C TRP A 79 2.84 8.04 2.39
N PHE A 80 3.54 7.66 3.46
CA PHE A 80 3.26 8.11 4.81
C PHE A 80 4.21 9.23 5.24
N VAL A 81 3.75 10.13 6.11
CA VAL A 81 4.57 11.16 6.74
C VAL A 81 4.42 11.06 8.26
N LYS A 82 5.55 11.17 8.98
CA LYS A 82 5.54 11.32 10.43
C LYS A 82 5.29 12.78 10.77
N GLU A 83 4.23 13.06 11.50
CA GLU A 83 3.98 14.41 12.04
C GLU A 83 5.00 14.77 13.12
#